data_AF-A0A7Y9F3A0-F1
#
_entry.id   AF-A0A7Y9F3A0-F1
#
_cell.length_a   1.000
_cell.length_b   1.000
_cell.length_c   1.000
_cell.angle_alpha   90.00
_cell.angle_beta   90.00
_cell.angle_gamma   90.00
#
_symmetry.space_group_name_H-M   'P 1'
#
loop_
_entity.id
_entity.type
_entity.pdbx_description
1 polymer ?
#
loop_
_entity_poly.entity_id
_entity_poly.type
_entity_poly.pdbx_seq_one_letter_code
_entity_poly.pdbx_strand_id
1 'polypeptide(L)'
;MSAFDRVRRVVTVLLVAATLLVAPQVAHAGFSRTVGGSMEVSTGTVPQPNVTGTWQCSRSLAGGEGPRITITATATPSAGLAAGVPTYGWTLSATGVATVTATGPVVLLDATRVAKEDTTWTLATTLRPPGSTWTSAATVRTLTCDKNGNGGGVL
;
A
#
# COMPACT_ATOMS: atom_id res chain seq x y z
N MET A 1 -7.39 39.14 72.10
CA MET A 1 -6.82 37.92 71.49
C MET A 1 -5.67 37.44 72.34
N SER A 2 -5.86 36.34 73.07
CA SER A 2 -4.85 35.79 73.98
C SER A 2 -3.71 35.15 73.18
N ALA A 3 -2.51 35.08 73.77
CA ALA A 3 -1.31 34.52 73.15
C ALA A 3 -1.53 33.07 72.63
N PHE A 4 -2.43 32.34 73.28
CA PHE A 4 -2.79 30.96 72.93
C PHE A 4 -3.44 30.84 71.53
N ASP A 5 -4.22 31.84 71.13
CA ASP A 5 -4.91 31.87 69.83
C ASP A 5 -3.92 32.11 68.68
N ARG A 6 -2.85 32.88 68.93
CA ARG A 6 -1.76 33.10 67.97
C ARG A 6 -0.94 31.82 67.78
N VAL A 7 -0.61 31.12 68.86
CA VAL A 7 0.14 29.86 68.79
C VAL A 7 -0.62 28.81 68.00
N ARG A 8 -1.93 28.66 68.25
CA ARG A 8 -2.75 27.68 67.53
C ARG A 8 -2.81 27.95 66.02
N ARG A 9 -2.94 29.22 65.61
CA ARG A 9 -2.91 29.61 64.19
C ARG A 9 -1.54 29.42 63.54
N VAL A 10 -0.46 29.71 64.27
CA VAL A 10 0.89 29.50 63.75
C VAL A 10 1.14 28.00 63.54
N VAL A 11 0.75 27.16 64.49
CA VAL A 11 0.92 25.70 64.39
C VAL A 11 0.13 25.12 63.22
N THR A 12 -1.12 25.53 63.00
CA THR A 12 -1.90 25.03 61.85
C THR A 12 -1.33 25.47 60.50
N VAL A 13 -0.83 26.71 60.40
CA VAL A 13 -0.18 27.20 59.17
C VAL A 13 1.12 26.44 58.91
N LEU A 14 1.92 26.18 59.94
CA LEU A 14 3.18 25.44 59.82
C LEU A 14 2.95 23.98 59.41
N LEU A 15 1.88 23.36 59.93
CA LEU A 15 1.53 21.98 59.62
C LEU A 15 0.99 21.82 58.19
N VAL A 16 0.21 22.80 57.71
CA VAL A 16 -0.26 22.84 56.31
C VAL A 16 0.88 23.18 55.33
N ALA A 17 1.79 24.08 55.70
CA ALA A 17 2.97 24.38 54.89
C ALA A 17 3.90 23.17 54.80
N ALA A 18 4.10 22.44 55.90
CA ALA A 18 4.89 21.22 55.92
C ALA A 18 4.27 20.11 55.05
N THR A 19 2.95 19.92 55.06
CA THR A 19 2.29 18.92 54.20
C THR A 19 2.34 19.31 52.72
N LEU A 20 2.20 20.60 52.38
CA LEU A 20 2.32 21.09 51.00
C LEU A 20 3.76 21.01 50.46
N LEU A 21 4.78 21.11 51.31
CA LEU A 21 6.20 20.95 50.91
C LEU A 21 6.59 19.48 50.69
N VAL A 22 5.92 18.53 51.35
CA VAL A 22 6.18 17.08 51.21
C VAL A 22 5.41 16.46 50.04
N ALA A 23 4.25 17.01 49.67
CA ALA A 23 3.38 16.44 48.63
C ALA A 23 3.91 16.43 47.16
N PRO A 24 4.78 17.33 46.66
CA PRO A 24 5.06 17.38 45.23
C PRO A 24 6.10 16.35 44.76
N GLN A 25 6.64 15.49 45.63
CA GLN A 25 7.74 14.59 45.29
C GLN A 25 7.29 13.23 44.70
N VAL A 26 5.99 12.94 44.60
CA VAL A 26 5.48 11.60 44.17
C VAL A 26 4.75 11.61 42.83
N ALA A 27 4.80 12.70 42.06
CA ALA A 27 4.38 12.71 40.67
C ALA A 27 5.59 12.62 39.71
N HIS A 28 6.53 11.71 40.00
CA HIS A 28 7.45 11.24 38.97
C HIS A 28 6.74 10.16 38.14
N ALA A 29 6.15 10.57 37.02
CA ALA A 29 5.89 9.67 35.90
C ALA A 29 7.23 9.37 35.21
N GLY A 30 8.10 8.61 35.90
CA GLY A 30 9.29 8.03 35.30
C GLY A 30 8.90 6.72 34.62
N PHE A 31 9.20 6.60 33.32
CA PHE A 31 9.08 5.31 32.63
C PHE A 31 10.04 4.32 33.29
N SER A 32 9.53 3.48 34.21
CA SER A 32 10.34 2.54 34.99
C SER A 32 10.81 1.32 34.19
N ARG A 33 10.49 1.27 32.89
CA ARG A 33 11.05 0.31 31.95
C ARG A 33 11.21 0.97 30.58
N THR A 34 12.45 1.19 30.19
CA THR A 34 12.79 1.00 28.78
C THR A 34 12.78 -0.51 28.60
N VAL A 35 11.64 -1.09 28.23
CA VAL A 35 11.70 -2.40 27.60
C VAL A 35 12.53 -2.13 26.37
N GLY A 36 13.71 -2.73 26.28
CA GLY A 36 14.43 -2.89 25.02
C GLY A 36 13.57 -3.79 24.12
N GLY A 37 12.38 -3.32 23.76
CA GLY A 37 11.74 -3.70 22.53
C GLY A 37 12.69 -3.14 21.50
N SER A 38 13.58 -3.98 21.02
CA SER A 38 13.94 -3.88 19.62
C SER A 38 12.60 -3.85 18.89
N MET A 39 12.13 -2.64 18.55
CA MET A 39 11.38 -2.51 17.33
C MET A 39 12.41 -2.83 16.25
N GLU A 40 12.63 -4.12 16.04
CA GLU A 40 12.94 -4.57 14.70
C GLU A 40 11.73 -4.13 13.89
N VAL A 41 11.86 -2.94 13.30
CA VAL A 41 11.33 -2.76 11.96
C VAL A 41 12.19 -3.69 11.13
N SER A 42 11.87 -4.98 11.21
CA SER A 42 12.28 -5.95 10.20
C SER A 42 11.94 -5.24 8.90
N THR A 43 12.93 -5.04 8.05
CA THR A 43 12.74 -4.51 6.71
C THR A 43 11.88 -5.53 5.98
N GLY A 44 10.58 -5.50 6.26
CA GLY A 44 9.62 -6.47 5.78
C GLY A 44 9.61 -6.32 4.28
N THR A 45 10.08 -7.35 3.60
CA THR A 45 10.05 -7.37 2.14
C THR A 45 8.59 -7.32 1.74
N VAL A 46 8.18 -6.23 1.11
CA VAL A 46 6.81 -6.08 0.63
C VAL A 46 6.63 -7.02 -0.56
N PRO A 47 5.74 -8.03 -0.48
CA PRO A 47 5.57 -8.98 -1.55
C PRO A 47 4.96 -8.28 -2.76
N GLN A 48 5.64 -8.36 -3.90
CA GLN A 48 5.18 -7.93 -5.22
C GLN A 48 4.77 -9.13 -6.10
N PRO A 49 3.89 -8.93 -7.08
CA PRO A 49 3.61 -9.96 -8.08
C PRO A 49 4.78 -10.10 -9.06
N ASN A 50 5.24 -11.32 -9.29
CA ASN A 50 6.09 -11.67 -10.42
C ASN A 50 5.19 -11.96 -11.62
N VAL A 51 5.30 -11.14 -12.66
CA VAL A 51 4.46 -11.23 -13.86
C VAL A 51 5.26 -11.82 -15.01
N THR A 52 4.73 -12.88 -15.61
CA THR A 52 5.26 -13.53 -16.82
C THR A 52 4.15 -13.70 -17.85
N GLY A 53 4.47 -13.66 -19.13
CA GLY A 53 3.47 -13.89 -20.18
C GLY A 53 3.89 -13.32 -21.52
N THR A 54 2.91 -13.15 -22.40
CA THR A 54 3.11 -12.56 -23.72
C THR A 54 2.04 -11.53 -24.02
N TRP A 55 2.40 -10.58 -24.88
CA TRP A 55 1.47 -9.60 -25.42
C TRP A 55 1.70 -9.48 -26.92
N GLN A 56 0.62 -9.20 -27.65
CA GLN A 56 0.66 -9.00 -29.09
C GLN A 56 -0.32 -7.90 -29.47
N CYS A 57 0.10 -7.09 -30.43
CA CYS A 57 -0.76 -6.14 -31.10
C CYS A 57 -1.29 -6.75 -32.39
N SER A 58 -2.51 -6.36 -32.74
CA SER A 58 -3.10 -6.60 -34.04
C SER A 58 -3.83 -5.34 -34.49
N ARG A 59 -4.18 -5.27 -35.77
CA ARG A 59 -5.07 -4.22 -36.26
C ARG A 59 -6.51 -4.66 -36.09
N SER A 60 -7.32 -3.87 -35.39
CA SER A 60 -8.78 -4.06 -35.41
C SER A 60 -9.39 -3.32 -36.59
N LEU A 61 -10.32 -3.99 -37.27
CA LEU A 61 -11.18 -3.42 -38.31
C LEU A 61 -12.62 -3.24 -37.81
N ALA A 62 -12.94 -3.74 -36.61
CA ALA A 62 -14.27 -3.66 -36.04
C ALA A 62 -14.43 -2.36 -35.23
N GLY A 63 -15.41 -1.52 -35.60
CA GLY A 63 -15.73 -0.27 -34.89
C GLY A 63 -14.83 0.93 -35.21
N GLY A 64 -13.94 0.80 -36.20
CA GLY A 64 -12.96 1.81 -36.61
C GLY A 64 -11.56 1.19 -36.71
N GLU A 65 -10.71 1.72 -37.61
CA GLU A 65 -9.33 1.22 -37.73
C GLU A 65 -8.47 1.69 -36.54
N GLY A 66 -7.79 0.75 -35.88
CA GLY A 66 -6.80 1.10 -34.87
C GLY A 66 -6.12 -0.10 -34.20
N PRO A 67 -5.13 0.15 -33.33
CA PRO A 67 -4.39 -0.91 -32.65
C PRO A 67 -5.24 -1.60 -31.58
N ARG A 68 -5.27 -2.93 -31.65
CA ARG A 68 -5.79 -3.84 -30.64
C ARG A 68 -4.63 -4.52 -29.94
N ILE A 69 -4.70 -4.64 -28.62
CA ILE A 69 -3.74 -5.40 -27.83
C ILE A 69 -4.43 -6.59 -27.19
N THR A 70 -3.74 -7.74 -27.22
CA THR A 70 -4.12 -8.95 -26.52
C THR A 70 -2.97 -9.35 -25.62
N ILE A 71 -3.25 -9.61 -24.34
CA ILE A 71 -2.26 -9.94 -23.32
C ILE A 71 -2.67 -11.23 -22.63
N THR A 72 -1.77 -12.20 -22.62
CA THR A 72 -1.89 -13.42 -21.82
C THR A 72 -0.83 -13.38 -20.73
N ALA A 73 -1.25 -13.22 -19.48
CA ALA A 73 -0.34 -13.01 -18.35
C ALA A 73 -0.65 -13.95 -17.19
N THR A 74 0.41 -14.32 -16.49
CA THR A 74 0.38 -15.07 -15.24
C THR A 74 1.11 -14.27 -14.17
N ALA A 75 0.51 -14.14 -12.99
CA ALA A 75 1.14 -13.56 -11.82
C ALA A 75 1.37 -14.63 -10.75
N THR A 76 2.56 -14.61 -10.18
CA THR A 76 2.97 -15.46 -9.06
C THR A 76 3.43 -14.59 -7.90
N PRO A 77 3.37 -15.07 -6.65
CA PRO A 77 3.83 -14.26 -5.54
C PRO A 77 5.36 -14.21 -5.57
N SER A 78 5.95 -13.06 -5.29
CA SER A 78 7.36 -13.00 -4.91
C SER A 78 7.59 -13.79 -3.62
N ALA A 79 8.83 -14.24 -3.44
CA ALA A 79 9.25 -14.96 -2.25
C ALA A 79 8.92 -14.16 -0.97
N GLY A 80 8.53 -14.86 0.10
CA GLY A 80 8.21 -14.25 1.40
C GLY A 80 6.72 -14.02 1.67
N LEU A 81 5.81 -14.46 0.79
CA LEU A 81 4.38 -14.46 1.09
C LEU A 81 4.03 -15.54 2.12
N ALA A 82 3.24 -15.19 3.14
CA ALA A 82 2.68 -16.15 4.08
C ALA A 82 1.83 -17.22 3.38
N ALA A 83 1.72 -18.41 3.99
CA ALA A 83 0.97 -19.52 3.43
C ALA A 83 -0.49 -19.14 3.09
N GLY A 84 -0.92 -19.47 1.88
CA GLY A 84 -2.28 -19.23 1.38
C GLY A 84 -2.28 -18.78 -0.09
N VAL A 85 -3.47 -18.58 -0.65
CA VAL A 85 -3.64 -18.18 -2.05
C VAL A 85 -3.80 -16.65 -2.13
N PRO A 86 -2.84 -15.91 -2.72
CA PRO A 86 -2.99 -14.47 -2.94
C PRO A 86 -4.03 -14.16 -4.02
N THR A 87 -4.62 -12.98 -3.94
CA THR A 87 -5.46 -12.42 -4.99
C THR A 87 -4.66 -11.44 -5.84
N TYR A 88 -4.83 -11.50 -7.16
CA TYR A 88 -4.19 -10.57 -8.09
C TYR A 88 -5.23 -9.69 -8.76
N GLY A 89 -4.91 -8.42 -8.91
CA GLY A 89 -5.69 -7.45 -9.68
C GLY A 89 -4.90 -6.99 -10.89
N TRP A 90 -5.57 -6.85 -12.02
CA TRP A 90 -4.99 -6.42 -13.28
C TRP A 90 -5.77 -5.24 -13.83
N THR A 91 -5.05 -4.23 -14.31
CA THR A 91 -5.63 -3.09 -15.02
C THR A 91 -4.86 -2.84 -16.31
N LEU A 92 -5.58 -2.70 -17.41
CA LEU A 92 -5.03 -2.34 -18.71
C LEU A 92 -5.69 -1.04 -19.15
N SER A 93 -4.87 -0.03 -19.44
CA SER A 93 -5.36 1.29 -19.83
C SER A 93 -4.51 1.90 -20.94
N ALA A 94 -5.13 2.78 -21.71
CA ALA A 94 -4.49 3.65 -22.68
C ALA A 94 -5.31 4.93 -22.81
N THR A 95 -4.68 6.03 -23.24
CA THR A 95 -5.37 7.30 -23.43
C THR A 95 -6.53 7.16 -24.42
N GLY A 96 -7.73 7.55 -24.00
CA GLY A 96 -8.94 7.46 -24.81
C GLY A 96 -9.52 6.05 -24.93
N VAL A 97 -9.10 5.10 -24.10
CA VAL A 97 -9.67 3.76 -24.00
C VAL A 97 -10.24 3.53 -22.61
N ALA A 98 -11.40 2.88 -22.52
CA ALA A 98 -11.95 2.44 -21.24
C ALA A 98 -10.97 1.48 -20.56
N THR A 99 -10.77 1.63 -19.25
CA THR A 99 -9.86 0.75 -18.51
C THR A 99 -10.47 -0.66 -18.44
N VAL A 100 -9.69 -1.66 -18.81
CA VAL A 100 -10.05 -3.07 -18.67
C VAL A 100 -9.48 -3.59 -17.37
N THR A 101 -10.29 -4.27 -16.57
CA THR A 101 -9.87 -4.83 -15.29
C THR A 101 -10.16 -6.32 -15.20
N ALA A 102 -9.25 -7.08 -14.63
CA ALA A 102 -9.44 -8.51 -14.36
C ALA A 102 -8.85 -8.89 -13.00
N THR A 103 -9.29 -10.02 -12.46
CA THR A 103 -8.76 -10.58 -11.22
C THR A 103 -8.43 -12.06 -11.41
N GLY A 104 -7.39 -12.52 -10.72
CA GLY A 104 -6.93 -13.91 -10.76
C GLY A 104 -5.46 -14.07 -11.15
N PRO A 105 -4.87 -15.24 -10.87
CA PRO A 105 -3.45 -15.50 -11.12
C PRO A 105 -3.10 -15.61 -12.61
N VAL A 106 -4.09 -15.89 -13.47
CA VAL A 106 -3.94 -15.97 -14.92
C VAL A 106 -5.03 -15.14 -15.56
N VAL A 107 -4.69 -14.30 -16.54
CA VAL A 107 -5.65 -13.44 -17.24
C VAL A 107 -5.39 -13.40 -18.75
N LEU A 108 -6.47 -13.22 -19.49
CA LEU A 108 -6.48 -12.78 -20.88
C LEU A 108 -7.12 -11.39 -20.91
N LEU A 109 -6.36 -10.37 -21.26
CA LEU A 109 -6.84 -9.00 -21.40
C LEU A 109 -6.84 -8.63 -22.87
N ASP A 110 -7.93 -8.00 -23.32
CA ASP A 110 -8.07 -7.55 -24.69
C ASP A 110 -8.67 -6.15 -24.71
N ALA A 111 -8.06 -5.26 -25.48
CA ALA A 111 -8.53 -3.89 -25.62
C ALA A 111 -8.21 -3.36 -27.02
N THR A 112 -9.11 -2.53 -27.54
CA THR A 112 -8.95 -1.88 -28.83
C THR A 112 -8.97 -0.38 -28.65
N ARG A 113 -8.03 0.32 -29.28
CA ARG A 113 -8.07 1.78 -29.41
C ARG A 113 -8.40 2.14 -30.84
N VAL A 114 -9.42 2.98 -31.03
CA VAL A 114 -9.77 3.51 -32.35
C VAL A 114 -8.92 4.77 -32.60
N ALA A 115 -7.70 4.59 -33.08
CA ALA A 115 -6.76 5.67 -33.36
C ALA A 115 -5.80 5.31 -34.51
N LYS A 116 -5.41 6.31 -35.31
CA LYS A 116 -4.47 6.17 -36.45
C LYS A 116 -3.03 6.58 -36.08
N GLU A 117 -2.65 6.33 -34.84
CA GLU A 117 -1.34 6.67 -34.27
C GLU A 117 -0.86 5.55 -33.37
N ASP A 118 0.44 5.59 -33.03
CA ASP A 118 1.03 4.65 -32.09
C ASP A 118 0.33 4.76 -30.74
N THR A 119 0.12 3.63 -30.10
CA THR A 119 -0.64 3.54 -28.85
C THR A 119 0.20 2.89 -27.79
N THR A 120 0.34 3.61 -26.66
CA THR A 120 1.02 3.12 -25.48
C THR A 120 -0.03 2.64 -24.47
N TRP A 121 0.06 1.35 -24.15
CA TRP A 121 -0.75 0.68 -23.15
C TRP A 121 0.01 0.58 -21.84
N THR A 122 -0.70 0.76 -20.74
CA THR A 122 -0.19 0.60 -19.39
C THR A 122 -0.86 -0.62 -18.78
N LEU A 123 -0.07 -1.65 -18.50
CA LEU A 123 -0.49 -2.83 -17.75
C LEU A 123 -0.03 -2.68 -16.31
N ALA A 124 -0.95 -2.67 -15.37
CA ALA A 124 -0.66 -2.63 -13.94
C ALA A 124 -1.19 -3.88 -13.24
N THR A 125 -0.33 -4.49 -12.43
CA THR A 125 -0.66 -5.69 -11.65
C THR A 125 -0.49 -5.41 -10.17
N THR A 126 -1.48 -5.79 -9.37
CA THR A 126 -1.43 -5.71 -7.91
C THR A 126 -1.56 -7.11 -7.32
N LEU A 127 -1.00 -7.28 -6.13
CA LEU A 127 -1.10 -8.47 -5.30
C LEU A 127 -1.71 -8.10 -3.96
N ARG A 128 -2.64 -8.93 -3.49
CA ARG A 128 -3.24 -8.87 -2.16
C ARG A 128 -2.98 -10.20 -1.43
N PRO A 129 -2.25 -10.20 -0.29
CA PRO A 129 -2.01 -11.42 0.49
C PRO A 129 -3.32 -12.03 1.04
N PRO A 130 -3.35 -13.35 1.27
CA PRO A 130 -4.51 -14.01 1.86
C PRO A 130 -4.82 -13.43 3.25
N GLY A 131 -6.11 -13.17 3.52
CA GLY A 131 -6.57 -12.66 4.82
C GLY A 131 -6.20 -11.19 5.13
N SER A 132 -5.51 -10.50 4.22
CA SER A 132 -5.12 -9.10 4.40
C SER A 132 -6.11 -8.15 3.72
N THR A 133 -6.25 -6.92 4.23
CA THR A 133 -6.90 -5.79 3.52
C THR A 133 -5.91 -4.93 2.75
N TRP A 134 -4.61 -5.12 3.00
CA TRP A 134 -3.55 -4.42 2.32
C TRP A 134 -3.37 -4.93 0.89
N THR A 135 -3.08 -4.02 -0.03
CA THR A 135 -2.79 -4.32 -1.44
C THR A 135 -1.43 -3.72 -1.78
N SER A 136 -0.60 -4.48 -2.47
CA SER A 136 0.72 -4.02 -2.92
C SER A 136 0.63 -2.86 -3.89
N ALA A 137 1.73 -2.10 -3.97
CA ALA A 137 1.91 -1.14 -5.04
C ALA A 137 1.81 -1.84 -6.40
N ALA A 138 1.22 -1.15 -7.39
CA ALA A 138 1.09 -1.69 -8.72
C ALA A 138 2.45 -1.88 -9.39
N THR A 139 2.70 -3.06 -9.92
CA THR A 139 3.81 -3.33 -10.84
C THR A 139 3.34 -2.91 -12.23
N VAL A 140 3.97 -1.87 -12.80
CA VAL A 140 3.54 -1.24 -14.04
C VAL A 140 4.47 -1.61 -15.19
N ARG A 141 3.88 -1.94 -16.35
CA ARG A 141 4.58 -2.21 -17.60
C ARG A 141 3.97 -1.39 -18.72
N THR A 142 4.83 -0.88 -19.58
CA THR A 142 4.45 -0.09 -20.76
C THR A 142 4.60 -0.96 -22.00
N LEU A 143 3.53 -1.08 -22.77
CA LEU A 143 3.46 -1.90 -23.98
C LEU A 143 3.08 -0.99 -25.15
N THR A 144 3.79 -1.06 -26.26
CA THR A 144 3.56 -0.15 -27.39
C THR A 144 3.09 -0.92 -28.60
N CYS A 145 1.94 -0.52 -29.13
CA CYS A 145 1.48 -0.92 -30.46
C CYS A 145 1.77 0.23 -31.43
N ASP A 146 2.34 -0.07 -32.59
CA ASP A 146 2.41 0.91 -33.67
C ASP A 146 1.01 1.18 -34.25
N LYS A 147 0.89 2.26 -35.02
CA LYS A 147 -0.34 2.65 -35.72
C LYS A 147 -0.90 1.60 -36.68
N ASN A 148 -0.09 0.63 -37.11
CA ASN A 148 -0.51 -0.45 -37.99
C ASN A 148 -1.02 -1.67 -37.22
N GLY A 149 -0.98 -1.63 -35.88
CA GLY A 149 -1.35 -2.75 -35.03
C GLY A 149 -0.25 -3.79 -34.90
N ASN A 150 1.02 -3.45 -35.15
CA ASN A 150 2.15 -4.32 -34.87
C ASN A 150 2.76 -4.01 -33.50
N GLY A 151 3.34 -5.02 -32.89
CA GLY A 151 3.95 -4.94 -31.57
C GLY A 151 3.77 -6.27 -30.86
N GLY A 152 4.71 -6.61 -30.00
CA GLY A 152 4.60 -7.81 -29.20
C GLY A 152 5.88 -8.10 -28.43
N GLY A 153 5.76 -8.99 -27.46
CA GLY A 153 6.89 -9.40 -26.65
C GLY A 153 6.47 -10.26 -25.46
N VAL A 154 7.45 -10.47 -24.59
CA VAL A 154 7.28 -11.12 -23.30
C VAL A 154 7.12 -10.08 -22.19
N LEU A 155 6.40 -10.46 -21.14
CA LEU A 155 6.30 -9.72 -19.88
C LEU A 155 7.40 -10.20 -18.94
#